data_AF-A0A421K8V6-F1
#
_entry.id   AF-A0A421K8V6-F1
#
_cell.length_a   1.000
_cell.length_b   1.000
_cell.length_c   1.000
_cell.angle_alpha   90.00
_cell.angle_beta   90.00
_cell.angle_gamma   90.00
#
_symmetry.space_group_name_H-M   'P 1'
#
loop_
_entity.id
_entity.type
_entity.pdbx_description
1 polymer ?
#
loop_
_entity_poly.entity_id
_entity_poly.type
_entity_poly.pdbx_seq_one_letter_code
_entity_poly.pdbx_strand_id
1 'polypeptide(L)'
;MLACPGGEVFTEEIVAHLKTIYQRRFEQKARFIAKLYGMSREEAFRELNKTDDLISHRVFDVGGADGYRCPSFKIPCQFTRFANGEIKTTIES
;
A
#
# COMPACT_ATOMS: atom_id res chain seq x y z
N MET A 1 -8.53 -2.70 -0.58
CA MET A 1 -9.80 -2.42 -1.25
C MET A 1 -10.14 -3.56 -2.17
N LEU A 2 -11.40 -3.97 -2.14
CA LEU A 2 -11.98 -5.00 -2.98
C LEU A 2 -12.92 -4.26 -3.95
N ALA A 3 -12.50 -4.11 -5.21
CA ALA A 3 -13.26 -3.40 -6.23
C ALA A 3 -14.32 -4.34 -6.79
N CYS A 4 -15.61 -3.99 -6.71
CA CYS A 4 -16.61 -4.76 -7.44
C CYS A 4 -16.46 -4.53 -8.97
N PRO A 5 -16.93 -5.45 -9.83
CA PRO A 5 -16.74 -5.33 -11.29
C PRO A 5 -17.28 -4.03 -11.89
N GLY A 6 -18.33 -3.44 -11.31
CA GLY A 6 -18.90 -2.16 -11.76
C GLY A 6 -18.26 -0.91 -11.13
N GLY A 7 -17.38 -1.08 -10.14
CA GLY A 7 -16.77 0.01 -9.36
C GLY A 7 -15.26 0.14 -9.55
N GLU A 8 -14.69 -0.54 -10.55
CA GLU A 8 -13.24 -0.61 -10.74
C GLU A 8 -12.62 0.76 -11.01
N VAL A 9 -13.20 1.55 -11.93
CA VAL A 9 -12.72 2.90 -12.27
C VAL A 9 -12.70 3.81 -11.03
N PHE A 10 -13.80 3.82 -10.27
CA PHE A 10 -13.87 4.58 -9.02
C PHE A 10 -12.83 4.08 -8.00
N THR A 11 -12.62 2.77 -7.92
CA THR A 11 -11.62 2.21 -7.02
C THR A 11 -10.21 2.63 -7.43
N GLU A 12 -9.89 2.72 -8.73
CA GLU A 12 -8.60 3.25 -9.20
C GLU A 12 -8.38 4.70 -8.76
N GLU A 13 -9.39 5.55 -8.90
CA GLU A 13 -9.32 6.96 -8.49
C GLU A 13 -9.05 7.08 -6.99
N ILE A 14 -9.75 6.28 -6.17
CA ILE A 14 -9.51 6.25 -4.72
C ILE A 14 -8.12 5.71 -4.40
N VAL A 15 -7.64 4.66 -5.08
CA VAL A 15 -6.28 4.15 -4.91
C VAL A 15 -5.25 5.24 -5.22
N ALA A 16 -5.40 5.96 -6.33
CA ALA A 16 -4.50 7.06 -6.71
C ALA A 16 -4.49 8.18 -5.65
N HIS A 17 -5.66 8.52 -5.12
CA HIS A 17 -5.79 9.51 -4.05
C HIS A 17 -5.09 9.05 -2.76
N LEU A 18 -5.30 7.79 -2.34
CA LEU A 18 -4.66 7.21 -1.16
C LEU A 18 -3.14 7.14 -1.31
N LYS A 19 -2.62 6.78 -2.48
CA LYS A 19 -1.17 6.81 -2.77
C LYS A 19 -0.60 8.20 -2.53
N THR A 20 -1.29 9.25 -2.98
CA THR A 20 -0.87 10.64 -2.79
C THR A 20 -0.86 11.04 -1.32
N ILE A 21 -1.91 10.70 -0.57
CA ILE A 21 -1.98 10.97 0.88
C ILE A 21 -0.87 10.23 1.61
N TYR A 22 -0.69 8.94 1.31
CA TYR A 22 0.31 8.10 1.95
C TYR A 22 1.72 8.64 1.71
N GLN A 23 2.06 8.99 0.47
CA GLN A 23 3.36 9.59 0.14
C GLN A 23 3.64 10.84 0.98
N ARG A 24 2.68 11.78 1.04
CA ARG A 24 2.84 13.02 1.83
C ARG A 24 3.08 12.72 3.30
N ARG A 25 2.34 11.78 3.88
CA ARG A 25 2.50 11.38 5.29
C ARG A 25 3.83 10.67 5.55
N PHE A 26 4.22 9.77 4.66
CA PHE A 26 5.49 9.04 4.76
C PHE A 26 6.68 10.00 4.72
N GLU A 27 6.70 10.92 3.74
CA GLU A 27 7.77 11.92 3.63
C GLU A 27 7.83 12.87 4.83
N GLN A 28 6.69 13.30 5.37
CA GLN A 28 6.66 14.13 6.58
C GLN A 28 7.20 13.37 7.79
N LYS A 29 6.79 12.11 7.97
CA LYS A 29 7.28 11.25 9.07
C LYS A 29 8.77 11.01 8.96
N ALA A 30 9.27 10.65 7.78
CA ALA A 30 10.70 10.43 7.54
C ALA A 30 11.51 11.70 7.80
N ARG A 31 11.05 12.87 7.37
CA ARG A 31 11.70 14.16 7.63
C ARG A 31 11.78 14.45 9.13
N PHE A 32 10.71 14.17 9.87
CA PHE A 32 10.68 14.39 11.31
C PHE A 32 11.63 13.44 12.05
N ILE A 33 11.63 12.15 11.71
CA ILE A 33 12.56 11.15 12.27
C ILE A 33 14.00 11.50 11.94
N ALA A 34 14.29 11.85 10.68
CA ALA A 34 15.62 12.27 10.24
C ALA A 34 16.16 13.41 11.10
N LYS A 35 15.33 14.44 11.32
CA LYS A 35 15.69 15.57 12.19
C LYS A 35 15.85 15.17 13.65
N LEU A 36 14.97 14.31 14.17
CA LEU A 36 14.95 13.93 15.59
C LEU A 36 16.17 13.10 15.99
N TYR A 37 16.65 12.24 15.09
CA TYR A 37 17.74 11.30 15.37
C TYR A 37 19.06 11.65 14.65
N GLY A 38 19.12 12.78 13.94
CA GLY A 38 20.33 13.20 13.23
C GLY A 38 20.75 12.27 12.09
N MET A 39 19.79 11.60 11.45
CA MET A 39 20.04 10.67 10.34
C MET A 39 19.71 11.30 8.99
N SER A 40 20.25 10.73 7.92
CA SER A 40 19.89 11.07 6.55
C SER A 40 18.43 10.68 6.23
N ARG A 41 17.91 11.20 5.13
CA ARG A 41 16.54 10.88 4.67
C ARG A 41 16.44 9.40 4.28
N GLU A 42 17.47 8.89 3.65
CA GLU A 42 17.59 7.51 3.15
C GLU A 42 17.64 6.52 4.32
N GLU A 43 18.37 6.85 5.39
CA GLU A 43 18.37 6.06 6.63
C GLU A 43 16.99 6.07 7.32
N ALA A 44 16.32 7.24 7.37
CA ALA A 44 14.98 7.32 7.91
C ALA A 44 13.96 6.51 7.09
N PHE A 45 14.10 6.48 5.77
CA PHE A 45 13.30 5.61 4.89
C PHE A 45 13.56 4.14 5.18
N ARG A 46 14.83 3.73 5.30
CA ARG A 46 15.21 2.35 5.62
C ARG A 46 14.62 1.89 6.94
N GLU A 47 14.72 2.70 8.00
CA GLU A 47 14.17 2.35 9.31
C GLU A 47 12.64 2.28 9.32
N LEU A 48 11.97 3.20 8.62
CA LEU A 48 10.51 3.15 8.46
C LEU A 48 10.06 1.90 7.70
N ASN A 49 10.70 1.60 6.57
CA ASN A 49 10.39 0.43 5.76
C ASN A 49 10.66 -0.87 6.54
N LYS A 50 11.81 -0.98 7.22
CA LYS A 50 12.15 -2.12 8.05
C LYS A 50 11.15 -2.32 9.20
N THR A 51 10.73 -1.23 9.85
CA THR A 51 9.72 -1.31 10.91
C THR A 51 8.38 -1.81 10.38
N ASP A 52 7.97 -1.32 9.21
CA ASP A 52 6.74 -1.78 8.54
C ASP A 52 6.83 -3.27 8.17
N ASP A 53 7.96 -3.71 7.60
CA ASP A 53 8.22 -5.11 7.24
C ASP A 53 8.22 -6.04 8.46
N LEU A 54 8.68 -5.58 9.62
CA LEU A 54 8.70 -6.35 10.87
C LEU A 54 7.31 -6.48 11.53
N ILE A 55 6.43 -5.49 11.34
CA ILE A 55 5.07 -5.48 11.89
C ILE A 55 4.10 -6.19 10.95
N SER A 56 4.34 -6.10 9.64
CA SER A 56 3.49 -6.70 8.62
C SER A 56 3.58 -8.22 8.62
N HIS A 57 2.46 -8.89 8.34
CA HIS A 57 2.44 -10.33 8.09
C HIS A 57 3.17 -10.74 6.79
N ARG A 58 3.49 -9.76 5.93
CA ARG A 58 4.21 -9.95 4.67
C ARG A 58 5.23 -8.84 4.46
N VAL A 59 6.45 -9.22 4.11
CA VAL A 59 7.45 -8.29 3.57
C VAL A 59 7.08 -8.02 2.11
N PHE A 60 6.88 -6.75 1.76
CA PHE A 60 6.62 -6.38 0.37
C PHE A 60 7.95 -6.04 -0.31
N ASP A 61 8.35 -6.83 -1.30
CA ASP A 61 9.53 -6.56 -2.14
C ASP A 61 9.24 -5.46 -3.19
N VAL A 62 8.57 -4.39 -2.76
CA VAL A 62 8.18 -3.27 -3.63
C VAL A 62 9.13 -2.11 -3.39
N GLY A 63 10.14 -2.01 -4.26
CA GLY A 63 11.08 -0.89 -4.32
C GLY A 63 12.31 -1.02 -3.41
N GLY A 64 13.25 -0.07 -3.53
CA GLY A 64 14.48 -0.06 -2.74
C GLY A 64 14.23 0.21 -1.25
N ALA A 65 15.10 -0.33 -0.38
CA ALA A 65 15.00 -0.13 1.07
C ALA A 65 15.15 1.34 1.48
N ASP A 66 15.88 2.11 0.67
CA ASP A 66 16.28 3.49 0.96
C ASP A 66 15.36 4.51 0.30
N GLY A 67 14.20 4.08 -0.19
CA GLY A 67 13.27 4.90 -0.94
C GLY A 67 11.86 4.90 -0.37
N TYR A 68 11.01 5.73 -0.96
CA TYR A 68 9.58 5.68 -0.73
C TYR A 68 9.02 4.34 -1.22
N ARG A 69 8.35 3.62 -0.32
CA ARG A 69 7.57 2.42 -0.63
C ARG A 69 6.10 2.70 -0.37
N CYS A 70 5.27 2.37 -1.35
CA CYS A 70 3.82 2.52 -1.22
C CYS A 70 3.20 1.13 -1.04
N PRO A 71 2.36 0.92 0.00
CA PRO A 71 1.67 -0.35 0.15
C PRO A 71 0.67 -0.56 -0.99
N SER A 72 0.38 -1.83 -1.29
CA SER A 72 -0.76 -2.15 -2.16
C SER A 72 -2.06 -1.87 -1.41
N PHE A 73 -2.83 -0.91 -1.89
CA PHE A 73 -4.18 -0.64 -1.37
C PHE A 73 -5.24 -1.57 -1.96
N LYS A 74 -4.88 -2.46 -2.91
CA LYS A 74 -5.81 -3.42 -3.53
C LYS A 74 -5.64 -4.80 -2.92
N ILE A 75 -6.77 -5.45 -2.69
CA ILE A 75 -6.83 -6.86 -2.30
C ILE A 75 -6.98 -7.65 -3.61
N PRO A 76 -6.02 -8.52 -3.96
CA PRO A 76 -6.16 -9.43 -5.10
C PRO A 76 -7.41 -10.28 -4.91
N CYS A 77 -8.32 -10.22 -5.86
CA CYS A 77 -9.56 -10.97 -5.79
C CYS A 77 -10.11 -11.31 -7.18
N GLN A 78 -10.81 -12.43 -7.25
CA GLN A 78 -11.44 -12.93 -8.47
C GLN A 78 -12.96 -12.95 -8.30
N PHE A 79 -13.67 -12.41 -9.29
CA PHE A 79 -15.12 -12.45 -9.36
C PHE A 79 -15.57 -13.57 -10.30
N THR A 80 -16.46 -14.43 -9.81
CA THR A 80 -17.11 -15.48 -10.60
C THR A 80 -18.60 -15.20 -10.65
N ARG A 81 -19.14 -15.07 -11.86
CA ARG A 81 -20.60 -14.98 -12.08
C ARG A 81 -21.12 -16.36 -12.49
N PHE A 82 -22.02 -16.91 -11.68
CA PHE A 82 -22.64 -18.20 -11.93
C PHE A 82 -23.84 -18.07 -12.87
N ALA A 83 -24.23 -19.19 -13.50
CA ALA A 83 -25.35 -19.24 -14.44
C ALA A 83 -26.70 -18.88 -13.79
N ASN A 84 -26.84 -19.07 -12.48
CA ASN A 84 -28.00 -18.66 -11.68
C ASN A 84 -28.05 -17.14 -11.39
N GLY A 85 -27.04 -16.39 -11.84
CA GLY A 85 -26.94 -14.94 -11.63
C GLY A 85 -26.20 -14.54 -10.35
N GLU A 86 -25.79 -15.49 -9.49
CA GLU A 86 -25.00 -15.19 -8.30
C GLU A 86 -23.58 -14.73 -8.67
N ILE A 87 -23.03 -13.80 -7.88
CA ILE A 87 -21.65 -13.34 -8.00
C ILE A 87 -20.92 -13.71 -6.72
N LYS A 88 -19.82 -14.45 -6.87
CA LYS A 88 -18.92 -14.80 -5.77
C LYS A 88 -17.58 -14.11 -5.96
N THR A 89 -17.05 -13.58 -4.86
CA THR A 89 -15.70 -13.02 -4.81
C THR A 89 -14.81 -13.94 -3.99
N THR A 90 -13.65 -14.28 -4.53
CA THR A 90 -12.61 -15.05 -3.83
C THR A 90 -11.40 -14.15 -3.65
N ILE A 91 -10.83 -14.11 -2.44
CA ILE A 91 -9.58 -13.39 -2.16
C ILE A 91 -8.42 -14.32 -2.48
N GLU A 92 -7.45 -13.85 -3.26
CA GLU A 92 -6.23 -14.59 -3.54
C GLU A 92 -5.24 -14.30 -2.40
N SER A 93 -4.89 -15.34 -1.64
CA SER A 93 -3.99 -15.28 -0.46
C SER A 93 -2.55 -15.55 -0.85
#